data_AF-A0A7S0YPU5-F1
#
_entry.id   AF-A0A7S0YPU5-F1
#
_cell.length_a   1.000
_cell.length_b   1.000
_cell.length_c   1.000
_cell.angle_alpha   90.00
_cell.angle_beta   90.00
_cell.angle_gamma   90.00
#
_symmetry.space_group_name_H-M   'P 1'
#
loop_
_entity.id
_entity.type
_entity.pdbx_description
1 polymer ?
#
loop_
_entity_poly.entity_id
_entity_poly.type
_entity_poly.pdbx_seq_one_letter_code
_entity_poly.pdbx_strand_id
1 'polypeptide(L)'
;GAASTSGTSVTAPVSVFAQATEVYFEANEETVRKEMTVDMVDAMGELIKLLPRLFQTESLKALFVGSDGKMPSSRIGPEITTLIMGFRPIQKARLSCGSTVSKAFRDVHLAADRFRPLWIIFAFASSFDAQQYKSAKRDVVQFRKDMALLKTWHDELESFKAGEDVSMLRLSIDELRGSLSEVLEEASNVLRNMLAAAAHHLAVKTVEDFQKINSSLVGRPLKLDEFAAYYRRFLEMVSTKDAIERDAARVHLMYEMLVEFGGKIPPSDVVCIDDLKDLTQTFQRSLAEALAFVDEQKLPMVSALSKAVKDYNDRIQILLEILRSPSLADAARNPKEVLEVLAEAKVKYDDVAERAERYGGYEELFGRQASNYGDAEVAKHELTVLTNKWQALHDFEEQSGVWLTSPCRELDPEHIQNVVDEFTRTNYKALKEAQRAGKEDAVSQRLKNVLDKFKVTLPLLQEVANQSLEDRHWEQIFGVLKVDPKSIVSVAIPAKERERRKKAEADAAAAAAAAAAGVGVGGV
;
A
#
# COMPACT_ATOMS: atom_id res chain seq x y z
N GLY A 1 -11.89 -73.65 -55.36
CA GLY A 1 -12.22 -74.24 -54.04
C GLY A 1 -11.78 -73.27 -52.97
N ALA A 2 -12.64 -73.07 -51.98
CA ALA A 2 -12.48 -72.27 -50.77
C ALA A 2 -12.38 -70.74 -50.94
N ALA A 3 -13.49 -70.09 -50.57
CA ALA A 3 -13.60 -68.68 -50.29
C ALA A 3 -12.68 -68.27 -49.12
N SER A 4 -12.02 -67.13 -49.24
CA SER A 4 -11.73 -66.27 -48.09
C SER A 4 -12.14 -64.85 -48.46
N THR A 5 -13.39 -64.56 -48.13
CA THR A 5 -13.92 -63.21 -47.96
C THR A 5 -13.14 -62.53 -46.85
N SER A 6 -12.08 -61.80 -47.20
CA SER A 6 -11.55 -60.75 -46.32
C SER A 6 -12.27 -59.45 -46.70
N GLY A 7 -13.30 -59.13 -45.92
CA GLY A 7 -13.96 -57.84 -45.96
C GLY A 7 -13.01 -56.78 -45.41
N THR A 8 -12.11 -56.29 -46.24
CA THR A 8 -11.47 -54.99 -46.01
C THR A 8 -12.51 -53.91 -46.31
N SER A 9 -13.20 -53.48 -45.25
CA SER A 9 -13.87 -52.17 -45.19
C SER A 9 -12.87 -51.10 -45.60
N VAL A 10 -12.97 -50.61 -46.83
CA VAL A 10 -12.27 -49.39 -47.27
C VAL A 10 -13.04 -48.22 -46.69
N THR A 11 -12.88 -47.98 -45.39
CA THR A 11 -13.36 -46.77 -44.71
C THR A 11 -12.26 -45.73 -44.86
N ALA A 12 -12.51 -44.70 -45.66
CA ALA A 12 -11.64 -43.53 -45.70
C ALA A 12 -11.72 -42.82 -44.32
N PRO A 13 -10.59 -42.57 -43.64
CA PRO A 13 -10.60 -41.78 -42.41
C PRO A 13 -11.02 -40.36 -42.76
N VAL A 14 -11.89 -39.77 -41.95
CA VAL A 14 -12.27 -38.38 -42.09
C VAL A 14 -12.07 -37.69 -40.74
N SER A 15 -10.95 -37.00 -40.61
CA SER A 15 -10.64 -36.19 -39.43
C SER A 15 -11.50 -34.92 -39.44
N VAL A 16 -12.02 -34.55 -38.26
CA VAL A 16 -12.74 -33.28 -38.06
C VAL A 16 -11.76 -32.19 -37.66
N PHE A 17 -11.64 -31.16 -38.47
CA PHE A 17 -11.01 -29.91 -38.07
C PHE A 17 -12.07 -28.86 -37.73
N ALA A 18 -11.88 -28.18 -36.62
CA ALA A 18 -12.69 -27.02 -36.27
C ALA A 18 -11.97 -25.75 -36.75
N GLN A 19 -12.58 -25.02 -37.68
CA GLN A 19 -12.30 -23.60 -37.89
C GLN A 19 -13.60 -22.80 -37.77
N ALA A 20 -13.62 -21.91 -36.79
CA ALA A 20 -14.59 -20.84 -36.51
C ALA A 20 -16.08 -21.19 -36.33
N THR A 21 -16.67 -22.13 -37.07
CA THR A 21 -18.10 -22.50 -36.94
C THR A 21 -18.49 -23.79 -37.69
N GLU A 22 -17.58 -24.43 -38.44
CA GLU A 22 -17.91 -25.55 -39.33
C GLU A 22 -16.99 -26.76 -39.11
N VAL A 23 -17.56 -27.95 -39.36
CA VAL A 23 -16.89 -29.25 -39.30
C VAL A 23 -16.19 -29.46 -40.64
N TYR A 24 -14.85 -29.36 -40.65
CA TYR A 24 -14.07 -29.64 -41.86
C TYR A 24 -13.67 -31.10 -41.90
N PHE A 25 -13.89 -31.73 -43.06
CA PHE A 25 -13.54 -33.10 -43.35
C PHE A 25 -12.27 -33.11 -44.20
N GLU A 26 -11.26 -33.92 -43.84
CA GLU A 26 -10.06 -34.11 -44.67
C GLU A 26 -10.39 -34.47 -46.12
N ALA A 27 -11.40 -35.32 -46.30
CA ALA A 27 -11.91 -35.72 -47.60
C ALA A 27 -13.13 -34.87 -47.97
N ASN A 28 -13.02 -34.02 -48.99
CA ASN A 28 -14.14 -33.25 -49.52
C ASN A 28 -15.13 -34.19 -50.25
N GLU A 29 -16.44 -34.02 -50.02
CA GLU A 29 -17.52 -34.75 -50.70
C GLU A 29 -17.32 -34.75 -52.22
N GLU A 30 -16.92 -33.61 -52.79
CA GLU A 30 -16.72 -33.48 -54.22
C GLU A 30 -15.57 -34.35 -54.73
N THR A 31 -14.47 -34.42 -53.98
CA THR A 31 -13.29 -35.25 -54.29
C THR A 31 -13.65 -36.72 -54.20
N VAL A 32 -14.24 -37.17 -53.10
CA VAL A 32 -14.62 -38.58 -52.89
C VAL A 32 -15.64 -39.03 -53.94
N ARG A 33 -16.63 -38.17 -54.23
CA ARG A 33 -17.62 -38.44 -55.26
C ARG A 33 -16.97 -38.55 -56.64
N LYS A 34 -16.00 -37.68 -56.96
CA LYS A 34 -15.27 -37.71 -58.24
C LYS A 34 -14.47 -39.01 -58.37
N GLU A 35 -13.70 -39.39 -57.36
CA GLU A 35 -12.93 -40.64 -57.37
C GLU A 35 -13.81 -41.87 -57.53
N MET A 36 -14.92 -41.96 -56.78
CA MET A 36 -15.81 -43.12 -56.83
C MET A 36 -16.66 -43.20 -58.12
N THR A 37 -16.86 -42.09 -58.84
CA THR A 37 -17.77 -42.06 -59.99
C THR A 37 -17.07 -41.88 -61.34
N VAL A 38 -16.05 -41.02 -61.42
CA VAL A 38 -15.33 -40.71 -62.66
C VAL A 38 -14.12 -41.63 -62.77
N ASP A 39 -13.27 -41.64 -61.75
CA ASP A 39 -12.00 -42.37 -61.81
C ASP A 39 -12.22 -43.89 -61.81
N MET A 40 -13.33 -44.36 -61.21
CA MET A 40 -13.76 -45.77 -61.35
C MET A 40 -14.08 -46.15 -62.80
N VAL A 41 -14.71 -45.26 -63.58
CA VAL A 41 -15.03 -45.52 -65.00
C VAL A 41 -13.75 -45.52 -65.82
N ASP A 42 -12.83 -44.60 -65.54
CA ASP A 42 -11.52 -44.55 -66.19
C ASP A 42 -10.69 -45.80 -65.89
N ALA A 43 -10.67 -46.26 -64.62
CA ALA A 43 -10.01 -47.50 -64.21
C ALA A 43 -10.64 -48.75 -64.85
N MET A 44 -11.97 -48.82 -64.96
CA MET A 44 -12.66 -49.89 -65.71
C MET A 44 -12.29 -49.85 -67.20
N GLY A 45 -12.20 -48.65 -67.79
CA GLY A 45 -11.74 -48.44 -69.16
C GLY A 45 -10.33 -48.98 -69.38
N GLU A 46 -9.40 -48.66 -68.50
CA GLU A 46 -8.02 -49.17 -68.54
C GLU A 46 -7.93 -50.69 -68.35
N LEU A 47 -8.68 -51.27 -67.40
CA LEU A 47 -8.74 -52.72 -67.22
C LEU A 47 -9.26 -53.45 -68.46
N ILE A 48 -10.24 -52.87 -69.16
CA ILE A 48 -10.79 -53.46 -70.38
C ILE A 48 -9.78 -53.36 -71.54
N LYS A 49 -8.97 -52.29 -71.61
CA LYS A 49 -7.86 -52.19 -72.58
C LYS A 49 -6.82 -53.31 -72.38
N LEU A 50 -6.63 -53.77 -71.14
CA LEU A 50 -5.73 -54.87 -70.79
C LEU A 50 -6.26 -56.28 -71.15
N LEU A 51 -7.51 -56.39 -71.62
CA LEU A 51 -8.15 -57.66 -72.03
C LEU A 51 -8.39 -57.73 -73.55
N PRO A 52 -7.33 -57.73 -74.40
CA PRO A 52 -7.46 -57.62 -75.86
C PRO A 52 -8.20 -58.80 -76.51
N ARG A 53 -8.23 -59.98 -75.84
CA ARG A 53 -8.93 -61.18 -76.31
C ARG A 53 -10.45 -61.13 -76.11
N LEU A 54 -10.94 -60.26 -75.20
CA LEU A 54 -12.37 -60.12 -74.94
C LEU A 54 -13.11 -59.67 -76.22
N PHE A 55 -12.50 -58.77 -76.98
CA PHE A 55 -13.01 -58.25 -78.26
C PHE A 55 -12.96 -59.26 -79.41
N GLN A 56 -12.29 -60.40 -79.23
CA GLN A 56 -12.20 -61.47 -80.23
C GLN A 56 -13.22 -62.58 -80.01
N THR A 57 -13.93 -62.55 -78.88
CA THR A 57 -14.99 -63.52 -78.52
C THR A 57 -16.14 -63.42 -79.52
N GLU A 58 -16.61 -64.55 -80.07
CA GLU A 58 -17.64 -64.57 -81.12
C GLU A 58 -18.93 -63.83 -80.75
N SER A 59 -19.32 -63.88 -79.48
CA SER A 59 -20.51 -63.20 -78.93
C SER A 59 -20.44 -61.67 -79.00
N LEU A 60 -19.24 -61.08 -79.03
CA LEU A 60 -19.05 -59.63 -79.07
C LEU A 60 -18.74 -59.09 -80.48
N LYS A 61 -18.40 -59.97 -81.44
CA LYS A 61 -18.11 -59.57 -82.83
C LYS A 61 -19.25 -58.76 -83.46
N ALA A 62 -20.51 -59.10 -83.16
CA ALA A 62 -21.69 -58.42 -83.70
C ALA A 62 -21.80 -56.92 -83.35
N LEU A 63 -21.17 -56.47 -82.26
CA LEU A 63 -21.19 -55.07 -81.83
C LEU A 63 -20.19 -54.19 -82.61
N PHE A 64 -19.29 -54.80 -83.38
CA PHE A 64 -18.20 -54.14 -84.10
C PHE A 64 -18.27 -54.39 -85.63
N VAL A 65 -19.37 -54.99 -86.11
CA VAL A 65 -19.62 -55.26 -87.53
C VAL A 65 -20.58 -54.18 -88.05
N GLY A 66 -20.13 -53.41 -89.05
CA GLY A 66 -21.00 -52.50 -89.79
C GLY A 66 -22.12 -53.27 -90.51
N SER A 67 -23.21 -52.59 -90.87
CA SER A 67 -24.46 -53.14 -91.45
C SER A 67 -24.30 -54.13 -92.61
N ASP A 68 -23.12 -54.20 -93.22
CA ASP A 68 -22.85 -54.93 -94.46
C ASP A 68 -22.06 -56.24 -94.25
N GLY A 69 -21.92 -56.71 -93.00
CA GLY A 69 -21.39 -58.05 -92.70
C GLY A 69 -19.90 -58.27 -93.00
N LYS A 70 -19.15 -57.22 -93.36
CA LYS A 70 -17.68 -57.24 -93.53
C LYS A 70 -17.00 -56.58 -92.33
N MET A 71 -15.92 -57.18 -91.82
CA MET A 71 -15.04 -56.52 -90.84
C MET A 71 -14.29 -55.37 -91.54
N PRO A 72 -14.46 -54.10 -91.12
CA PRO A 72 -13.65 -53.00 -91.63
C PRO A 72 -12.20 -53.12 -91.15
N SER A 73 -11.23 -52.73 -91.99
CA SER A 73 -9.78 -52.76 -91.72
C SER A 73 -9.34 -51.76 -90.63
N SER A 74 -10.24 -50.87 -90.21
CA SER A 74 -10.10 -50.06 -89.00
C SER A 74 -11.29 -50.37 -88.11
N ARG A 75 -11.05 -50.68 -86.83
CA ARG A 75 -12.09 -50.97 -85.83
C ARG A 75 -12.92 -49.71 -85.58
N ILE A 76 -13.88 -49.40 -86.45
CA ILE A 76 -14.90 -48.38 -86.18
C ILE A 76 -16.02 -49.08 -85.42
N GLY A 77 -15.74 -49.45 -84.17
CA GLY A 77 -16.77 -49.62 -83.17
C GLY A 77 -16.81 -48.37 -82.29
N PRO A 78 -17.93 -48.10 -81.61
CA PRO A 78 -17.96 -47.04 -80.60
C PRO A 78 -16.81 -47.28 -79.61
N GLU A 79 -16.07 -46.22 -79.30
CA GLU A 79 -14.99 -46.26 -78.33
C GLU A 79 -15.50 -46.96 -77.06
N ILE A 80 -14.75 -47.92 -76.53
CA ILE A 80 -15.17 -48.76 -75.39
C ILE A 80 -15.64 -47.91 -74.22
N THR A 81 -14.99 -46.77 -74.00
CA THR A 81 -15.38 -45.72 -73.07
C THR A 81 -16.82 -45.26 -73.31
N THR A 82 -17.20 -44.98 -74.56
CA THR A 82 -18.55 -44.57 -74.97
C THR A 82 -19.58 -45.70 -74.80
N LEU A 83 -19.20 -46.96 -74.99
CA LEU A 83 -20.05 -48.12 -74.71
C LEU A 83 -20.30 -48.31 -73.21
N ILE A 84 -19.26 -48.22 -72.39
CA ILE A 84 -19.34 -48.32 -70.92
C ILE A 84 -20.17 -47.15 -70.38
N MET A 85 -19.90 -45.94 -70.87
CA MET A 85 -20.66 -44.75 -70.52
C MET A 85 -22.11 -44.85 -70.96
N GLY A 86 -22.44 -45.51 -72.09
CA GLY A 86 -23.81 -45.71 -72.58
C GLY A 86 -24.56 -46.87 -71.94
N PHE A 87 -23.88 -47.76 -71.19
CA PHE A 87 -24.50 -48.93 -70.59
C PHE A 87 -25.33 -48.56 -69.35
N ARG A 88 -26.67 -48.59 -69.50
CA ARG A 88 -27.62 -48.15 -68.46
C ARG A 88 -27.36 -48.74 -67.06
N PRO A 89 -27.02 -50.03 -66.88
CA PRO A 89 -26.73 -50.57 -65.56
C PRO A 89 -25.51 -49.92 -64.88
N ILE A 90 -24.44 -49.62 -65.62
CA ILE A 90 -23.25 -48.93 -65.08
C ILE A 90 -23.58 -47.46 -64.78
N GLN A 91 -24.32 -46.77 -65.66
CA GLN A 91 -24.79 -45.41 -65.37
C GLN A 91 -25.66 -45.36 -64.10
N LYS A 92 -26.58 -46.32 -63.94
CA LYS A 92 -27.43 -46.44 -62.75
C LYS A 92 -26.60 -46.72 -61.50
N ALA A 93 -25.61 -47.61 -61.58
CA ALA A 93 -24.68 -47.87 -60.49
C ALA A 93 -23.87 -46.62 -60.11
N ARG A 94 -23.37 -45.86 -61.10
CA ARG A 94 -22.61 -44.61 -60.88
C ARG A 94 -23.44 -43.54 -60.18
N LEU A 95 -24.66 -43.31 -60.65
CA LEU A 95 -25.59 -42.37 -60.00
C LEU A 95 -25.94 -42.83 -58.57
N SER A 96 -26.14 -44.14 -58.38
CA SER A 96 -26.37 -44.72 -57.06
C SER A 96 -25.17 -44.50 -56.13
N CYS A 97 -23.94 -44.77 -56.57
CA CYS A 97 -22.71 -44.54 -55.81
C CYS A 97 -22.59 -43.06 -55.41
N GLY A 98 -22.77 -42.13 -56.36
CA GLY A 98 -22.76 -40.69 -56.06
C GLY A 98 -23.82 -40.30 -55.03
N SER A 99 -25.04 -40.84 -55.13
CA SER A 99 -26.10 -40.59 -54.15
C SER A 99 -25.80 -41.17 -52.76
N THR A 100 -25.14 -42.32 -52.69
CA THR A 100 -24.69 -42.94 -51.43
C THR A 100 -23.58 -42.10 -50.78
N VAL A 101 -22.63 -41.58 -51.58
CA VAL A 101 -21.59 -40.63 -51.10
C VAL A 101 -22.22 -39.39 -50.50
N SER A 102 -23.09 -38.70 -51.24
CA SER A 102 -23.78 -37.52 -50.70
C SER A 102 -24.65 -37.84 -49.48
N LYS A 103 -25.25 -39.03 -49.40
CA LYS A 103 -25.97 -39.45 -48.20
C LYS A 103 -25.03 -39.66 -47.02
N ALA A 104 -23.91 -40.36 -47.20
CA ALA A 104 -22.93 -40.58 -46.14
C ALA A 104 -22.36 -39.26 -45.60
N PHE A 105 -22.03 -38.30 -46.47
CA PHE A 105 -21.57 -36.97 -46.02
C PHE A 105 -22.65 -36.21 -45.24
N ARG A 106 -23.92 -36.24 -45.66
CA ARG A 106 -25.04 -35.68 -44.88
C ARG A 106 -25.19 -36.34 -43.51
N ASP A 107 -25.15 -37.67 -43.47
CA ASP A 107 -25.28 -38.44 -42.22
C ASP A 107 -24.11 -38.12 -41.25
N VAL A 108 -22.89 -37.94 -41.78
CA VAL A 108 -21.72 -37.53 -40.99
C VAL A 108 -21.86 -36.10 -40.45
N HIS A 109 -22.35 -35.14 -41.25
CA HIS A 109 -22.58 -33.77 -40.76
C HIS A 109 -23.60 -33.75 -39.61
N LEU A 110 -24.68 -34.53 -39.72
CA LEU A 110 -25.68 -34.69 -38.65
C LEU A 110 -25.09 -35.38 -37.41
N ALA A 111 -24.19 -36.35 -37.60
CA ALA A 111 -23.49 -36.98 -36.47
C ALA A 111 -22.52 -36.01 -35.78
N ALA A 112 -21.87 -35.11 -36.54
CA ALA A 112 -20.91 -34.14 -36.02
C ALA A 112 -21.56 -33.06 -35.13
N ASP A 113 -22.87 -32.77 -35.30
CA ASP A 113 -23.62 -31.88 -34.41
C ASP A 113 -23.58 -32.32 -32.93
N ARG A 114 -23.34 -33.61 -32.64
CA ARG A 114 -23.17 -34.11 -31.28
C ARG A 114 -21.98 -33.48 -30.57
N PHE A 115 -20.94 -33.09 -31.30
CA PHE A 115 -19.74 -32.46 -30.76
C PHE A 115 -19.88 -30.95 -30.58
N ARG A 116 -21.01 -30.35 -30.98
CA ARG A 116 -21.26 -28.91 -30.87
C ARG A 116 -20.99 -28.30 -29.48
N PRO A 117 -21.23 -28.98 -28.35
CA PRO A 117 -20.86 -28.46 -27.03
C PRO A 117 -19.35 -28.15 -26.89
N LEU A 118 -18.48 -28.87 -27.61
CA LEU A 118 -17.03 -28.64 -27.62
C LEU A 118 -16.63 -27.29 -28.23
N TRP A 119 -17.52 -26.60 -28.96
CA TRP A 119 -17.21 -25.29 -29.55
C TRP A 119 -16.97 -24.22 -28.48
N ILE A 120 -17.57 -24.36 -27.30
CA ILE A 120 -17.32 -23.45 -26.17
C ILE A 120 -15.87 -23.61 -25.71
N ILE A 121 -15.41 -24.87 -25.58
CA ILE A 121 -14.03 -25.22 -25.21
C ILE A 121 -13.07 -24.76 -26.30
N PHE A 122 -13.42 -24.95 -27.57
CA PHE A 122 -12.62 -24.48 -28.71
C PHE A 122 -12.51 -22.95 -28.78
N ALA A 123 -13.60 -22.23 -28.55
CA ALA A 123 -13.60 -20.77 -28.50
C ALA A 123 -12.72 -20.25 -27.35
N PHE A 124 -12.76 -20.91 -26.19
CA PHE A 124 -11.84 -20.64 -25.10
C PHE A 124 -10.40 -20.92 -25.51
N ALA A 125 -10.10 -22.12 -26.01
CA ALA A 125 -8.75 -22.51 -26.39
C ALA A 125 -8.13 -21.59 -27.46
N SER A 126 -8.96 -21.13 -28.40
CA SER A 126 -8.54 -20.20 -29.47
C SER A 126 -8.26 -18.77 -28.97
N SER A 127 -8.84 -18.38 -27.83
CA SER A 127 -8.69 -17.05 -27.24
C SER A 127 -7.83 -17.01 -25.98
N PHE A 128 -7.39 -18.18 -25.49
CA PHE A 128 -6.62 -18.29 -24.26
C PHE A 128 -5.20 -17.74 -24.46
N ASP A 129 -4.85 -16.76 -23.63
CA ASP A 129 -3.49 -16.21 -23.53
C ASP A 129 -3.01 -16.30 -22.08
N ALA A 130 -1.97 -17.10 -21.83
CA ALA A 130 -1.43 -17.32 -20.50
C ALA A 130 -0.89 -16.06 -19.81
N GLN A 131 -0.34 -15.09 -20.55
CA GLN A 131 0.22 -13.86 -19.99
C GLN A 131 -0.89 -12.88 -19.60
N GLN A 132 -1.87 -12.70 -20.49
CA GLN A 132 -3.06 -11.91 -20.18
C GLN A 132 -3.78 -12.51 -18.98
N TYR A 133 -3.91 -13.84 -18.95
CA TYR A 133 -4.53 -14.56 -17.86
C TYR A 133 -3.77 -14.34 -16.54
N LYS A 134 -2.43 -14.32 -16.54
CA LYS A 134 -1.62 -14.02 -15.35
C LYS A 134 -1.77 -12.60 -14.82
N SER A 135 -1.94 -11.62 -15.71
CA SER A 135 -1.99 -10.20 -15.33
C SER A 135 -3.30 -9.77 -14.66
N ALA A 136 -4.37 -10.53 -14.85
CA ALA A 136 -5.69 -10.21 -14.30
C ALA A 136 -5.76 -10.51 -12.79
N LYS A 137 -6.17 -9.51 -12.01
CA LYS A 137 -6.42 -9.65 -10.57
C LYS A 137 -7.62 -10.57 -10.34
N ARG A 138 -7.40 -11.63 -9.56
CA ARG A 138 -8.44 -12.60 -9.14
C ARG A 138 -8.46 -12.75 -7.63
N ASP A 139 -9.65 -12.92 -7.08
CA ASP A 139 -9.84 -13.34 -5.70
C ASP A 139 -9.96 -14.87 -5.61
N VAL A 140 -9.97 -15.40 -4.39
CA VAL A 140 -10.04 -16.85 -4.13
C VAL A 140 -11.34 -17.46 -4.69
N VAL A 141 -12.43 -16.69 -4.72
CA VAL A 141 -13.72 -17.12 -5.26
C VAL A 141 -13.62 -17.30 -6.77
N GLN A 142 -12.99 -16.36 -7.47
CA GLN A 142 -12.78 -16.45 -8.90
C GLN A 142 -11.83 -17.58 -9.26
N PHE A 143 -10.75 -17.79 -8.51
CA PHE A 143 -9.88 -18.96 -8.70
C PHE A 143 -10.67 -20.28 -8.60
N ARG A 144 -11.55 -20.42 -7.60
CA ARG A 144 -12.38 -21.63 -7.45
C ARG A 144 -13.32 -21.82 -8.63
N LYS A 145 -13.96 -20.75 -9.11
CA LYS A 145 -14.86 -20.80 -10.27
C LYS A 145 -14.12 -21.19 -11.55
N ASP A 146 -12.99 -20.55 -11.82
CA ASP A 146 -12.18 -20.78 -13.01
C ASP A 146 -11.64 -22.23 -13.02
N MET A 147 -11.13 -22.71 -11.88
CA MET A 147 -10.66 -24.09 -11.72
C MET A 147 -11.78 -25.12 -11.89
N ALA A 148 -12.96 -24.87 -11.31
CA ALA A 148 -14.12 -25.75 -11.46
C ALA A 148 -14.59 -25.83 -12.92
N LEU A 149 -14.62 -24.69 -13.61
CA LEU A 149 -14.98 -24.63 -15.03
C LEU A 149 -14.01 -25.45 -15.89
N LEU A 150 -12.70 -25.27 -15.71
CA LEU A 150 -11.70 -26.05 -16.45
C LEU A 150 -11.80 -27.55 -16.16
N LYS A 151 -12.08 -27.93 -14.91
CA LYS A 151 -12.31 -29.33 -14.54
C LYS A 151 -13.54 -29.89 -15.25
N THR A 152 -14.65 -29.17 -15.24
CA THR A 152 -15.86 -29.56 -15.98
C THR A 152 -15.58 -29.72 -17.48
N TRP A 153 -14.80 -28.83 -18.08
CA TRP A 153 -14.43 -28.95 -19.49
C TRP A 153 -13.48 -30.12 -19.79
N HIS A 154 -12.57 -30.48 -18.88
CA HIS A 154 -11.79 -31.71 -19.00
C HIS A 154 -12.71 -32.94 -18.96
N ASP A 155 -13.58 -33.03 -17.95
CA ASP A 155 -14.51 -34.14 -17.79
C ASP A 155 -15.45 -34.27 -19.00
N GLU A 156 -15.97 -33.15 -19.52
CA GLU A 156 -16.78 -33.09 -20.73
C GLU A 156 -15.99 -33.58 -21.95
N LEU A 157 -14.77 -33.08 -22.18
CA LEU A 157 -13.92 -33.47 -23.30
C LEU A 157 -13.58 -34.97 -23.26
N GLU A 158 -13.37 -35.54 -22.08
CA GLU A 158 -13.12 -36.98 -21.91
C GLU A 158 -14.36 -37.85 -22.11
N SER A 159 -15.56 -37.32 -21.81
CA SER A 159 -16.81 -38.04 -21.98
C SER A 159 -17.17 -38.31 -23.44
N PHE A 160 -16.65 -37.52 -24.39
CA PHE A 160 -16.88 -37.71 -25.81
C PHE A 160 -16.10 -38.91 -26.37
N LYS A 161 -16.79 -39.71 -27.19
CA LYS A 161 -16.17 -40.83 -27.90
C LYS A 161 -15.22 -40.30 -28.98
N ALA A 162 -13.99 -40.80 -28.97
CA ALA A 162 -12.90 -40.45 -29.90
C ALA A 162 -13.26 -40.56 -31.39
N GLY A 163 -14.16 -41.48 -31.74
CA GLY A 163 -14.67 -41.61 -33.10
C GLY A 163 -15.87 -42.54 -33.25
N GLU A 164 -16.56 -42.41 -34.36
CA GLU A 164 -17.74 -43.19 -34.74
C GLU A 164 -17.72 -43.51 -36.23
N ASP A 165 -18.10 -44.74 -36.57
CA ASP A 165 -18.29 -45.15 -37.97
C ASP A 165 -19.70 -44.75 -38.41
N VAL A 166 -19.80 -43.86 -39.38
CA VAL A 166 -21.06 -43.34 -39.92
C VAL A 166 -21.17 -43.74 -41.38
N SER A 167 -22.03 -44.73 -41.65
CA SER A 167 -22.23 -45.29 -42.99
C SER A 167 -20.94 -45.89 -43.56
N MET A 168 -20.27 -45.21 -44.49
CA MET A 168 -19.01 -45.65 -45.11
C MET A 168 -17.81 -44.74 -44.78
N LEU A 169 -18.00 -43.79 -43.87
CA LEU A 169 -16.98 -42.83 -43.43
C LEU A 169 -16.74 -42.99 -41.93
N ARG A 170 -15.51 -42.76 -41.48
CA ARG A 170 -15.15 -42.73 -40.05
C ARG A 170 -14.97 -41.30 -39.60
N LEU A 171 -15.76 -40.88 -38.61
CA LEU A 171 -15.65 -39.60 -37.95
C LEU A 171 -14.68 -39.73 -36.77
N SER A 172 -13.57 -38.99 -36.76
CA SER A 172 -12.63 -38.93 -35.62
C SER A 172 -12.46 -37.48 -35.13
N ILE A 173 -12.38 -37.34 -33.81
CA ILE A 173 -12.08 -36.09 -33.11
C ILE A 173 -10.76 -36.18 -32.34
N ASP A 174 -9.90 -37.16 -32.61
CA ASP A 174 -8.69 -37.42 -31.82
C ASP A 174 -7.72 -36.24 -31.80
N GLU A 175 -7.48 -35.62 -32.97
CA GLU A 175 -6.61 -34.44 -33.09
C GLU A 175 -7.21 -33.20 -32.39
N LEU A 176 -8.51 -32.98 -32.56
CA LEU A 176 -9.24 -31.90 -31.89
C LEU A 176 -9.21 -32.11 -30.37
N ARG A 177 -9.46 -33.33 -29.90
CA ARG A 177 -9.40 -33.69 -28.47
C ARG A 177 -8.00 -33.48 -27.91
N GLY A 178 -6.96 -33.90 -28.63
CA GLY A 178 -5.57 -33.71 -28.22
C GLY A 178 -5.22 -32.22 -28.06
N SER A 179 -5.46 -31.43 -29.11
CA SER A 179 -5.21 -29.98 -29.08
C SER A 179 -5.99 -29.24 -27.99
N LEU A 180 -7.29 -29.54 -27.81
CA LEU A 180 -8.09 -28.93 -26.74
C LEU A 180 -7.60 -29.35 -25.35
N SER A 181 -7.24 -30.63 -25.17
CA SER A 181 -6.70 -31.14 -23.91
C SER A 181 -5.38 -30.47 -23.53
N GLU A 182 -4.49 -30.22 -24.50
CA GLU A 182 -3.22 -29.52 -24.27
C GLU A 182 -3.45 -28.09 -23.76
N VAL A 183 -4.36 -27.34 -24.40
CA VAL A 183 -4.65 -25.95 -23.99
C VAL A 183 -5.37 -25.90 -22.64
N LEU A 184 -6.30 -26.84 -22.38
CA LEU A 184 -6.98 -26.92 -21.09
C LEU A 184 -5.99 -27.27 -19.95
N GLU A 185 -5.04 -28.19 -20.18
CA GLU A 185 -3.99 -28.50 -19.21
C GLU A 185 -3.03 -27.32 -19.01
N GLU A 186 -2.68 -26.58 -20.07
CA GLU A 186 -1.89 -25.36 -19.95
C GLU A 186 -2.63 -24.32 -19.07
N ALA A 187 -3.92 -24.09 -19.31
CA ALA A 187 -4.72 -23.17 -18.52
C ALA A 187 -4.82 -23.59 -17.05
N SER A 188 -5.03 -24.89 -16.78
CA SER A 188 -5.02 -25.46 -15.43
C SER A 188 -3.66 -25.26 -14.75
N ASN A 189 -2.56 -25.50 -15.46
CA ASN A 189 -1.20 -25.27 -14.95
C ASN A 189 -0.94 -23.80 -14.61
N VAL A 190 -1.38 -22.87 -15.47
CA VAL A 190 -1.25 -21.43 -15.22
C VAL A 190 -2.00 -21.05 -13.95
N LEU A 191 -3.26 -21.49 -13.79
CA LEU A 191 -4.05 -21.23 -12.59
C LEU A 191 -3.43 -21.83 -11.33
N ARG A 192 -2.92 -23.07 -11.40
CA ARG A 192 -2.24 -23.73 -10.26
C ARG A 192 -1.03 -22.93 -9.81
N ASN A 193 -0.20 -22.50 -10.75
CA ASN A 193 1.00 -21.71 -10.45
C ASN A 193 0.66 -20.33 -9.87
N MET A 194 -0.36 -19.66 -10.40
CA MET A 194 -0.84 -18.39 -9.86
C MET A 194 -1.40 -18.54 -8.45
N LEU A 195 -2.21 -19.58 -8.20
CA LEU A 195 -2.78 -19.86 -6.89
C LEU A 195 -1.68 -20.18 -5.88
N ALA A 196 -0.69 -20.99 -6.25
CA ALA A 196 0.46 -21.32 -5.42
C ALA A 196 1.27 -20.06 -5.05
N ALA A 197 1.60 -19.22 -6.03
CA ALA A 197 2.33 -17.97 -5.77
C ALA A 197 1.54 -17.01 -4.87
N ALA A 198 0.23 -16.87 -5.09
CA ALA A 198 -0.63 -16.05 -4.26
C ALA A 198 -0.77 -16.61 -2.84
N ALA A 199 -0.86 -17.93 -2.69
CA ALA A 199 -0.92 -18.60 -1.39
C ALA A 199 0.38 -18.42 -0.61
N HIS A 200 1.53 -18.58 -1.27
CA HIS A 200 2.85 -18.35 -0.69
C HIS A 200 3.01 -16.92 -0.17
N HIS A 201 2.71 -15.93 -1.02
CA HIS A 201 2.82 -14.52 -0.63
C HIS A 201 1.92 -14.18 0.56
N LEU A 202 0.69 -14.71 0.58
CA LEU A 202 -0.21 -14.50 1.71
C LEU A 202 0.31 -15.22 2.96
N ALA A 203 0.80 -16.46 2.85
CA ALA A 203 1.31 -17.22 3.99
C ALA A 203 2.49 -16.53 4.66
N VAL A 204 3.49 -16.08 3.89
CA VAL A 204 4.66 -15.36 4.41
C VAL A 204 4.24 -14.09 5.14
N LYS A 205 3.36 -13.28 4.52
CA LYS A 205 2.82 -12.07 5.15
C LYS A 205 2.11 -12.38 6.47
N THR A 206 1.22 -13.37 6.48
CA THR A 206 0.46 -13.73 7.69
C THR A 206 1.37 -14.25 8.80
N VAL A 207 2.42 -15.01 8.47
CA VAL A 207 3.45 -15.45 9.42
C VAL A 207 4.17 -14.25 10.04
N GLU A 208 4.62 -13.28 9.24
CA GLU A 208 5.25 -12.06 9.75
C GLU A 208 4.31 -11.26 10.66
N ASP A 209 3.03 -11.15 10.29
CA ASP A 209 2.02 -10.43 11.07
C ASP A 209 1.79 -11.09 12.43
N PHE A 210 1.67 -12.43 12.49
CA PHE A 210 1.58 -13.15 13.76
C PHE A 210 2.85 -13.05 14.61
N GLN A 211 4.04 -13.11 14.01
CA GLN A 211 5.30 -12.95 14.73
C GLN A 211 5.39 -11.58 15.41
N LYS A 212 5.05 -10.50 14.69
CA LYS A 212 5.03 -9.13 15.22
C LYS A 212 4.08 -9.03 16.40
N ILE A 213 2.85 -9.54 16.28
CA ILE A 213 1.86 -9.46 17.36
C ILE A 213 2.23 -10.32 18.56
N ASN A 214 2.75 -11.53 18.35
CA ASN A 214 3.17 -12.39 19.45
C ASN A 214 4.33 -11.78 20.25
N SER A 215 5.19 -10.98 19.61
CA SER A 215 6.27 -10.26 20.29
C SER A 215 5.82 -8.99 21.01
N SER A 216 4.66 -8.42 20.67
CA SER A 216 4.24 -7.09 21.16
C SER A 216 3.60 -7.10 22.56
N LEU A 217 3.07 -8.25 23.00
CA LEU A 217 2.36 -8.43 24.28
C LEU A 217 3.17 -9.19 25.34
N VAL A 218 4.49 -9.01 25.30
CA VAL A 218 5.42 -9.55 26.27
C VAL A 218 5.60 -8.57 27.43
N GLY A 219 5.73 -9.11 28.64
CA GLY A 219 5.84 -8.34 29.88
C GLY A 219 4.50 -8.17 30.57
N ARG A 220 4.52 -8.18 31.90
CA ARG A 220 3.34 -7.96 32.76
C ARG A 220 3.62 -6.74 33.62
N PRO A 221 3.53 -5.52 33.04
CA PRO A 221 3.93 -4.31 33.73
C PRO A 221 2.94 -3.93 34.84
N LEU A 222 3.46 -3.58 36.01
CA LEU A 222 2.67 -3.20 37.19
C LEU A 222 2.68 -1.69 37.45
N LYS A 223 3.44 -0.91 36.68
CA LYS A 223 3.44 0.56 36.78
C LYS A 223 2.42 1.13 35.82
N LEU A 224 1.79 2.23 36.21
CA LEU A 224 0.75 2.90 35.43
C LEU A 224 1.19 3.22 34.00
N ASP A 225 2.36 3.85 33.83
CA ASP A 225 2.84 4.29 32.51
C ASP A 225 3.16 3.11 31.59
N GLU A 226 3.84 2.09 32.13
CA GLU A 226 4.18 0.86 31.42
C GLU A 226 2.91 0.05 31.07
N PHE A 227 1.93 0.01 31.98
CA PHE A 227 0.63 -0.63 31.75
C PHE A 227 -0.20 0.13 30.70
N ALA A 228 -0.21 1.46 30.69
CA ALA A 228 -0.91 2.24 29.67
C ALA A 228 -0.30 1.98 28.27
N ALA A 229 1.02 1.90 28.16
CA ALA A 229 1.67 1.52 26.91
C ALA A 229 1.31 0.09 26.47
N TYR A 230 1.30 -0.86 27.41
CA TYR A 230 0.87 -2.24 27.17
C TYR A 230 -0.59 -2.33 26.73
N TYR A 231 -1.48 -1.62 27.43
CA TYR A 231 -2.92 -1.63 27.16
C TYR A 231 -3.24 -1.02 25.79
N ARG A 232 -2.51 0.01 25.35
CA ARG A 232 -2.62 0.53 23.97
C ARG A 232 -2.30 -0.53 22.92
N ARG A 233 -1.18 -1.26 23.09
CA ARG A 233 -0.79 -2.36 22.19
C ARG A 233 -1.82 -3.50 22.24
N PHE A 234 -2.37 -3.78 23.41
CA PHE A 234 -3.43 -4.76 23.58
C PHE A 234 -4.69 -4.39 22.80
N LEU A 235 -5.13 -3.12 22.85
CA LEU A 235 -6.28 -2.66 22.06
C LEU A 235 -6.04 -2.75 20.55
N GLU A 236 -4.84 -2.41 20.08
CA GLU A 236 -4.43 -2.56 18.68
C GLU A 236 -4.43 -4.03 18.23
N MET A 237 -3.95 -4.94 19.09
CA MET A 237 -4.01 -6.37 18.84
C MET A 237 -5.47 -6.87 18.78
N VAL A 238 -6.33 -6.45 19.70
CA VAL A 238 -7.74 -6.86 19.72
C VAL A 238 -8.49 -6.38 18.46
N SER A 239 -8.16 -5.19 17.94
CA SER A 239 -8.80 -4.67 16.71
C SER A 239 -8.29 -5.36 15.44
N THR A 240 -7.07 -5.89 15.44
CA THR A 240 -6.44 -6.55 14.28
C THR A 240 -6.61 -8.07 14.26
N LYS A 241 -6.94 -8.71 15.40
CA LYS A 241 -7.02 -10.18 15.53
C LYS A 241 -7.90 -10.83 14.45
N ASP A 242 -9.11 -10.29 14.23
CA ASP A 242 -10.08 -10.90 13.33
C ASP A 242 -9.64 -10.80 11.86
N ALA A 243 -8.81 -9.80 11.52
CA ALA A 243 -8.26 -9.67 10.17
C ALA A 243 -7.19 -10.73 9.91
N ILE A 244 -6.29 -10.95 10.88
CA ILE A 244 -5.17 -11.87 10.75
C ILE A 244 -5.66 -13.32 10.83
N GLU A 245 -6.63 -13.64 11.69
CA GLU A 245 -7.27 -14.96 11.71
C GLU A 245 -7.99 -15.28 10.40
N ARG A 246 -8.62 -14.27 9.75
CA ARG A 246 -9.22 -14.44 8.41
C ARG A 246 -8.17 -14.68 7.35
N ASP A 247 -7.04 -13.97 7.38
CA ASP A 247 -5.93 -14.19 6.45
C ASP A 247 -5.32 -15.59 6.64
N ALA A 248 -5.19 -16.08 7.87
CA ALA A 248 -4.75 -17.45 8.17
C ALA A 248 -5.71 -18.50 7.59
N ALA A 249 -7.02 -18.34 7.80
CA ALA A 249 -8.03 -19.22 7.22
C ALA A 249 -7.99 -19.21 5.69
N ARG A 250 -7.75 -18.04 5.08
CA ARG A 250 -7.62 -17.88 3.63
C ARG A 250 -6.41 -18.62 3.08
N VAL A 251 -5.26 -18.59 3.78
CA VAL A 251 -4.07 -19.37 3.40
C VAL A 251 -4.41 -20.86 3.33
N HIS A 252 -5.07 -21.40 4.37
CA HIS A 252 -5.49 -22.81 4.39
C HIS A 252 -6.42 -23.15 3.22
N LEU A 253 -7.44 -22.32 2.96
CA LEU A 253 -8.37 -22.51 1.84
C LEU A 253 -7.67 -22.49 0.46
N MET A 254 -6.65 -21.64 0.29
CA MET A 254 -5.91 -21.55 -0.97
C MET A 254 -5.06 -22.80 -1.22
N TYR A 255 -4.37 -23.32 -0.20
CA TYR A 255 -3.60 -24.56 -0.33
C TYR A 255 -4.49 -25.81 -0.45
N GLU A 256 -5.62 -25.86 0.26
CA GLU A 256 -6.62 -26.92 0.09
C GLU A 256 -7.13 -26.96 -1.36
N MET A 257 -7.50 -25.80 -1.91
CA MET A 257 -7.91 -25.68 -3.31
C MET A 257 -6.79 -26.09 -4.27
N LEU A 258 -5.54 -25.70 -4.00
CA LEU A 258 -4.41 -26.10 -4.85
C LEU A 258 -4.30 -27.63 -4.94
N VAL A 259 -4.45 -28.34 -3.82
CA VAL A 259 -4.40 -29.81 -3.77
C VAL A 259 -5.64 -30.43 -4.42
N GLU A 260 -6.83 -29.88 -4.19
CA GLU A 260 -8.11 -30.33 -4.77
C GLU A 260 -8.04 -30.40 -6.31
N PHE A 261 -7.34 -29.45 -6.94
CA PHE A 261 -7.16 -29.36 -8.39
C PHE A 261 -5.81 -29.94 -8.89
N GLY A 262 -5.18 -30.83 -8.11
CA GLY A 262 -4.01 -31.61 -8.53
C GLY A 262 -2.67 -30.86 -8.49
N GLY A 263 -2.64 -29.68 -7.85
CA GLY A 263 -1.39 -28.97 -7.56
C GLY A 263 -0.62 -29.62 -6.40
N LYS A 264 0.69 -29.37 -6.35
CA LYS A 264 1.57 -29.82 -5.28
C LYS A 264 2.00 -28.63 -4.44
N ILE A 265 1.93 -28.77 -3.12
CA ILE A 265 2.42 -27.75 -2.19
C ILE A 265 3.96 -27.86 -2.14
N PRO A 266 4.71 -26.78 -2.37
CA PRO A 266 6.16 -26.76 -2.20
C PRO A 266 6.57 -27.11 -0.76
N PRO A 267 7.71 -27.81 -0.54
CA PRO A 267 8.18 -28.13 0.81
C PRO A 267 8.38 -26.89 1.71
N SER A 268 8.81 -25.77 1.14
CA SER A 268 8.93 -24.49 1.87
C SER A 268 7.59 -24.01 2.42
N ASP A 269 6.51 -24.25 1.69
CA ASP A 269 5.17 -23.80 2.04
C ASP A 269 4.53 -24.72 3.06
N VAL A 270 4.85 -26.01 3.04
CA VAL A 270 4.47 -26.94 4.11
C VAL A 270 5.03 -26.47 5.45
N VAL A 271 6.32 -26.12 5.49
CA VAL A 271 6.95 -25.56 6.70
C VAL A 271 6.26 -24.26 7.12
N CYS A 272 6.00 -23.35 6.17
CA CYS A 272 5.31 -22.08 6.45
C CYS A 272 3.89 -22.29 7.02
N ILE A 273 3.15 -23.29 6.52
CA ILE A 273 1.81 -23.64 7.03
C ILE A 273 1.91 -24.20 8.45
N ASP A 274 2.92 -25.02 8.75
CA ASP A 274 3.12 -25.57 10.10
C ASP A 274 3.57 -24.48 11.08
N ASP A 275 4.50 -23.60 10.68
CA ASP A 275 4.89 -22.40 11.43
C ASP A 275 3.67 -21.50 11.70
N LEU A 276 2.80 -21.31 10.70
CA LEU A 276 1.58 -20.52 10.85
C LEU A 276 0.61 -21.12 11.88
N LYS A 277 0.46 -22.45 11.92
CA LYS A 277 -0.36 -23.13 12.94
C LYS A 277 0.20 -22.91 14.33
N ASP A 278 1.51 -23.10 14.51
CA ASP A 278 2.19 -22.93 15.79
C ASP A 278 2.11 -21.48 16.29
N LEU A 279 2.30 -20.51 15.39
CA LEU A 279 2.15 -19.08 15.68
C LEU A 279 0.71 -18.71 16.03
N THR A 280 -0.29 -19.28 15.35
CA THR A 280 -1.71 -19.05 15.65
C THR A 280 -2.08 -19.57 17.03
N GLN A 281 -1.60 -20.77 17.41
CA GLN A 281 -1.82 -21.32 18.75
C GLN A 281 -1.12 -20.48 19.83
N THR A 282 0.10 -20.04 19.55
CA THR A 282 0.86 -19.15 20.45
C THR A 282 0.13 -17.82 20.63
N PHE A 283 -0.42 -17.26 19.55
CA PHE A 283 -1.23 -16.05 19.57
C PHE A 283 -2.47 -16.20 20.43
N GLN A 284 -3.25 -17.27 20.23
CA GLN A 284 -4.46 -17.53 21.02
C GLN A 284 -4.15 -17.65 22.51
N ARG A 285 -3.06 -18.32 22.88
CA ARG A 285 -2.60 -18.40 24.27
C ARG A 285 -2.19 -17.02 24.81
N SER A 286 -1.36 -16.30 24.08
CA SER A 286 -0.91 -14.95 24.46
C SER A 286 -2.07 -13.98 24.60
N LEU A 287 -3.06 -14.03 23.71
CA LEU A 287 -4.29 -13.24 23.77
C LEU A 287 -5.10 -13.57 25.02
N ALA A 288 -5.30 -14.85 25.33
CA ALA A 288 -6.03 -15.26 26.54
C ALA A 288 -5.34 -14.79 27.83
N GLU A 289 -4.02 -14.93 27.90
CA GLU A 289 -3.22 -14.43 29.04
C GLU A 289 -3.26 -12.90 29.14
N ALA A 290 -3.16 -12.19 28.01
CA ALA A 290 -3.23 -10.74 27.98
C ALA A 290 -4.61 -10.22 28.40
N LEU A 291 -5.69 -10.86 27.94
CA LEU A 291 -7.07 -10.57 28.36
C LEU A 291 -7.22 -10.71 29.86
N ALA A 292 -6.82 -11.86 30.43
CA ALA A 292 -6.91 -12.11 31.87
C ALA A 292 -6.11 -11.07 32.68
N PHE A 293 -4.89 -10.76 32.25
CA PHE A 293 -4.04 -9.77 32.90
C PHE A 293 -4.64 -8.36 32.84
N VAL A 294 -5.16 -7.95 31.69
CA VAL A 294 -5.80 -6.64 31.52
C VAL A 294 -7.05 -6.54 32.40
N ASP A 295 -7.89 -7.57 32.43
CA ASP A 295 -9.09 -7.59 33.27
C ASP A 295 -8.75 -7.48 34.76
N GLU A 296 -7.70 -8.17 35.22
CA GLU A 296 -7.23 -8.10 36.61
C GLU A 296 -6.64 -6.73 36.97
N GLN A 297 -5.81 -6.15 36.09
CA GLN A 297 -5.05 -4.93 36.39
C GLN A 297 -5.80 -3.63 36.07
N LYS A 298 -6.82 -3.65 35.21
CA LYS A 298 -7.49 -2.42 34.75
C LYS A 298 -8.10 -1.61 35.91
N LEU A 299 -8.83 -2.26 36.83
CA LEU A 299 -9.45 -1.56 37.96
C LEU A 299 -8.41 -0.93 38.92
N PRO A 300 -7.37 -1.67 39.37
CA PRO A 300 -6.26 -1.08 40.12
C PRO A 300 -5.59 0.10 39.40
N MET A 301 -5.34 -0.02 38.09
CA MET A 301 -4.66 1.04 37.31
C MET A 301 -5.53 2.29 37.15
N VAL A 302 -6.84 2.15 36.97
CA VAL A 302 -7.78 3.28 36.96
C VAL A 302 -7.83 3.99 38.32
N SER A 303 -7.76 3.24 39.42
CA SER A 303 -7.64 3.80 40.77
C SER A 303 -6.31 4.54 40.97
N ALA A 304 -5.20 3.95 40.52
CA ALA A 304 -3.88 4.57 40.55
C ALA A 304 -3.84 5.88 39.73
N LEU A 305 -4.44 5.89 38.53
CA LEU A 305 -4.60 7.09 37.71
C LEU A 305 -5.42 8.15 38.43
N SER A 306 -6.54 7.78 39.05
CA SER A 306 -7.39 8.73 39.78
C SER A 306 -6.62 9.37 40.96
N LYS A 307 -5.75 8.60 41.64
CA LYS A 307 -4.86 9.13 42.67
C LYS A 307 -3.78 10.05 42.09
N ALA A 308 -3.20 9.72 40.94
CA ALA A 308 -2.21 10.53 40.26
C ALA A 308 -2.79 11.86 39.75
N VAL A 309 -4.01 11.86 39.22
CA VAL A 309 -4.75 13.07 38.83
C VAL A 309 -5.03 13.95 40.05
N LYS A 310 -5.35 13.36 41.21
CA LYS A 310 -5.48 14.12 42.45
C LYS A 310 -4.16 14.77 42.88
N ASP A 311 -3.05 14.05 42.86
CA ASP A 311 -1.71 14.62 43.16
C ASP A 311 -1.34 15.73 42.17
N TYR A 312 -1.68 15.58 40.89
CA TYR A 312 -1.56 16.64 39.89
C TYR A 312 -2.38 17.88 40.27
N ASN A 313 -3.66 17.71 40.63
CA ASN A 313 -4.53 18.81 41.04
C ASN A 313 -3.98 19.53 42.28
N ASP A 314 -3.48 18.80 43.27
CA ASP A 314 -2.87 19.41 44.45
C ASP A 314 -1.59 20.21 44.08
N ARG A 315 -0.76 19.68 43.17
CA ARG A 315 0.47 20.36 42.69
C ARG A 315 0.20 21.62 41.88
N ILE A 316 -0.77 21.59 40.97
CA ILE A 316 -1.11 22.78 40.17
C ILE A 316 -1.70 23.88 41.05
N GLN A 317 -2.48 23.53 42.08
CA GLN A 317 -2.98 24.50 43.06
C GLN A 317 -1.83 25.11 43.87
N ILE A 318 -0.88 24.31 44.35
CA ILE A 318 0.34 24.82 45.03
C ILE A 318 1.13 25.76 44.11
N LEU A 319 1.28 25.41 42.83
CA LEU A 319 1.96 26.27 41.85
C LEU A 319 1.22 27.59 41.67
N LEU A 320 -0.10 27.57 41.51
CA LEU A 320 -0.93 28.78 41.42
C LEU A 320 -0.84 29.62 42.69
N GLU A 321 -0.79 29.01 43.88
CA GLU A 321 -0.57 29.72 45.16
C GLU A 321 0.80 30.41 45.19
N ILE A 322 1.85 29.75 44.70
CA ILE A 322 3.19 30.36 44.58
C ILE A 322 3.14 31.55 43.62
N LEU A 323 2.57 31.39 42.43
CA LEU A 323 2.48 32.44 41.41
C LEU A 323 1.64 33.65 41.89
N ARG A 324 0.61 33.40 42.70
CA ARG A 324 -0.26 34.43 43.27
C ARG A 324 0.22 34.96 44.62
N SER A 325 1.40 34.54 45.07
CA SER A 325 1.99 35.02 46.32
C SER A 325 2.16 36.54 46.28
N PRO A 326 1.74 37.28 47.35
CA PRO A 326 2.00 38.71 47.46
C PRO A 326 3.49 39.06 47.32
N SER A 327 4.36 38.11 47.65
CA SER A 327 5.81 38.27 47.58
C SER A 327 6.37 38.37 46.15
N LEU A 328 5.64 37.88 45.14
CA LEU A 328 5.98 38.06 43.71
C LEU A 328 5.35 39.32 43.11
N ALA A 329 4.37 39.90 43.81
CA ALA A 329 3.73 41.17 43.45
C ALA A 329 4.44 42.38 44.11
N ASP A 330 5.31 42.14 45.09
CA ASP A 330 6.06 43.18 45.79
C ASP A 330 7.12 43.83 44.88
N ALA A 331 6.83 45.07 44.48
CA ALA A 331 7.71 45.85 43.63
C ALA A 331 9.03 46.26 44.29
N ALA A 332 9.20 46.12 45.61
CA ALA A 332 10.43 46.48 46.30
C ALA A 332 11.54 45.40 46.19
N ARG A 333 11.19 44.17 45.77
CA ARG A 333 12.15 43.06 45.73
C ARG A 333 13.17 43.20 44.60
N ASN A 334 14.28 42.49 44.75
CA ASN A 334 15.33 42.41 43.75
C ASN A 334 14.82 41.60 42.54
N PRO A 335 14.79 42.17 41.32
CA PRO A 335 14.32 41.45 40.13
C PRO A 335 15.05 40.13 39.87
N LYS A 336 16.35 40.05 40.17
CA LYS A 336 17.15 38.84 39.96
C LYS A 336 16.69 37.67 40.85
N GLU A 337 16.48 37.94 42.14
CA GLU A 337 16.00 36.92 43.09
C GLU A 337 14.59 36.44 42.74
N VAL A 338 13.73 37.34 42.27
CA VAL A 338 12.37 36.98 41.83
C VAL A 338 12.40 36.13 40.56
N LEU A 339 13.29 36.45 39.60
CA LEU A 339 13.46 35.64 38.39
C LEU A 339 14.00 34.23 38.69
N GLU A 340 14.87 34.06 39.68
CA GLU A 340 15.31 32.74 40.15
C GLU A 340 14.14 31.91 40.68
N VAL A 341 13.27 32.50 41.50
CA VAL A 341 12.04 31.83 41.99
C VAL A 341 11.09 31.49 40.84
N LEU A 342 10.92 32.38 39.85
CA LEU A 342 10.09 32.12 38.67
C LEU A 342 10.68 31.03 37.77
N ALA A 343 12.00 30.92 37.68
CA ALA A 343 12.67 29.82 36.98
C ALA A 343 12.40 28.47 37.67
N GLU A 344 12.46 28.41 39.01
CA GLU A 344 12.06 27.22 39.75
C GLU A 344 10.57 26.88 39.58
N ALA A 345 9.70 27.91 39.57
CA ALA A 345 8.27 27.73 39.29
C ALA A 345 8.02 27.21 37.87
N LYS A 346 8.83 27.63 36.89
CA LYS A 346 8.79 27.11 35.52
C LYS A 346 9.15 25.62 35.45
N VAL A 347 10.19 25.18 36.15
CA VAL A 347 10.54 23.75 36.20
C VAL A 347 9.39 22.92 36.79
N LYS A 348 8.72 23.44 37.84
CA LYS A 348 7.53 22.80 38.41
C LYS A 348 6.35 22.80 37.44
N TYR A 349 6.14 23.89 36.70
CA TYR A 349 5.12 23.98 35.66
C TYR A 349 5.35 22.94 34.56
N ASP A 350 6.59 22.79 34.07
CA ASP A 350 6.91 21.86 32.99
C ASP A 350 6.61 20.39 33.41
N ASP A 351 6.94 19.98 34.65
CA ASP A 351 6.56 18.65 35.20
C ASP A 351 5.04 18.48 35.28
N VAL A 352 4.31 19.51 35.70
CA VAL A 352 2.85 19.48 35.81
C VAL A 352 2.20 19.44 34.43
N ALA A 353 2.70 20.19 33.46
CA ALA A 353 2.21 20.21 32.08
C ALA A 353 2.40 18.86 31.38
N GLU A 354 3.57 18.22 31.54
CA GLU A 354 3.82 16.88 30.99
C GLU A 354 2.85 15.85 31.59
N ARG A 355 2.58 15.94 32.91
CA ARG A 355 1.61 15.06 33.58
C ARG A 355 0.18 15.29 33.10
N ALA A 356 -0.21 16.53 32.83
CA ALA A 356 -1.55 16.84 32.31
C ALA A 356 -1.81 16.14 30.98
N GLU A 357 -0.86 16.23 30.04
CA GLU A 357 -0.94 15.54 28.73
C GLU A 357 -0.94 14.02 28.91
N ARG A 358 -0.01 13.52 29.73
CA ARG A 358 0.13 12.07 29.99
C ARG A 358 -1.16 11.48 30.59
N TYR A 359 -1.68 12.09 31.65
CA TYR A 359 -2.87 11.60 32.34
C TYR A 359 -4.14 11.80 31.53
N GLY A 360 -4.27 12.91 30.79
CA GLY A 360 -5.37 13.09 29.84
C GLY A 360 -5.41 11.96 28.79
N GLY A 361 -4.25 11.62 28.22
CA GLY A 361 -4.14 10.50 27.28
C GLY A 361 -4.44 9.13 27.93
N TYR A 362 -4.15 8.94 29.22
CA TYR A 362 -4.50 7.71 29.95
C TYR A 362 -5.99 7.63 30.28
N GLU A 363 -6.62 8.75 30.63
CA GLU A 363 -8.06 8.82 30.88
C GLU A 363 -8.84 8.46 29.61
N GLU A 364 -8.44 9.02 28.47
CA GLU A 364 -9.01 8.66 27.16
C GLU A 364 -8.81 7.17 26.85
N LEU A 365 -7.57 6.68 27.02
CA LEU A 365 -7.22 5.29 26.76
C LEU A 365 -8.06 4.30 27.61
N PHE A 366 -8.30 4.61 28.88
CA PHE A 366 -9.11 3.77 29.75
C PHE A 366 -10.62 4.03 29.63
N GLY A 367 -11.05 4.94 28.74
CA GLY A 367 -12.46 5.28 28.53
C GLY A 367 -13.08 6.03 29.72
N ARG A 368 -12.27 6.81 30.45
CA ARG A 368 -12.70 7.64 31.58
C ARG A 368 -13.11 9.02 31.08
N GLN A 369 -13.94 9.70 31.86
CA GLN A 369 -14.25 11.11 31.62
C GLN A 369 -12.97 11.94 31.77
N ALA A 370 -12.65 12.77 30.79
CA ALA A 370 -11.50 13.65 30.84
C ALA A 370 -11.62 14.61 32.04
N SER A 371 -10.58 14.64 32.87
CA SER A 371 -10.48 15.60 33.97
C SER A 371 -10.24 17.01 33.45
N ASN A 372 -10.56 18.02 34.26
CA ASN A 372 -10.34 19.42 33.89
C ASN A 372 -8.86 19.78 34.08
N TYR A 373 -8.11 19.84 32.98
CA TYR A 373 -6.71 20.29 32.97
C TYR A 373 -6.55 21.80 32.67
N GLY A 374 -7.64 22.57 32.64
CA GLY A 374 -7.63 24.00 32.30
C GLY A 374 -6.77 24.87 33.24
N ASP A 375 -6.59 24.44 34.49
CA ASP A 375 -5.73 25.14 35.47
C ASP A 375 -4.25 25.17 35.04
N ALA A 376 -3.78 24.21 34.24
CA ALA A 376 -2.44 24.26 33.67
C ALA A 376 -2.27 25.43 32.69
N GLU A 377 -3.26 25.68 31.83
CA GLU A 377 -3.21 26.82 30.91
C GLU A 377 -3.29 28.16 31.66
N VAL A 378 -4.06 28.21 32.75
CA VAL A 378 -4.09 29.38 33.66
C VAL A 378 -2.72 29.61 34.28
N ALA A 379 -2.09 28.58 34.85
CA ALA A 379 -0.76 28.69 35.45
C ALA A 379 0.30 29.10 34.43
N LYS A 380 0.25 28.55 33.21
CA LYS A 380 1.12 28.93 32.08
C LYS A 380 1.02 30.42 31.79
N HIS A 381 -0.20 30.93 31.68
CA HIS A 381 -0.46 32.32 31.39
C HIS A 381 0.06 33.22 32.52
N GLU A 382 -0.27 32.91 33.79
CA GLU A 382 0.18 33.68 34.94
C GLU A 382 1.72 33.68 35.07
N LEU A 383 2.37 32.53 34.91
CA LEU A 383 3.82 32.40 34.93
C LEU A 383 4.46 33.23 33.81
N THR A 384 3.92 33.17 32.59
CA THR A 384 4.44 33.93 31.44
C THR A 384 4.33 35.43 31.67
N VAL A 385 3.17 35.91 32.13
CA VAL A 385 2.94 37.33 32.42
C VAL A 385 3.89 37.82 33.52
N LEU A 386 4.02 37.07 34.62
CA LEU A 386 4.91 37.44 35.72
C LEU A 386 6.39 37.44 35.29
N THR A 387 6.82 36.41 34.55
CA THR A 387 8.21 36.29 34.07
C THR A 387 8.56 37.43 33.13
N ASN A 388 7.75 37.68 32.10
CA ASN A 388 8.03 38.74 31.12
C ASN A 388 8.15 40.12 31.78
N LYS A 389 7.33 40.36 32.79
CA LYS A 389 7.28 41.62 33.51
C LYS A 389 8.50 41.84 34.41
N TRP A 390 8.87 40.84 35.20
CA TRP A 390 10.08 40.91 36.03
C TRP A 390 11.35 40.91 35.19
N GLN A 391 11.35 40.20 34.06
CA GLN A 391 12.43 40.20 33.09
C GLN A 391 12.61 41.59 32.47
N ALA A 392 11.52 42.23 32.04
CA ALA A 392 11.58 43.59 31.48
C ALA A 392 12.13 44.61 32.50
N LEU A 393 11.78 44.47 33.78
CA LEU A 393 12.34 45.32 34.84
C LEU A 393 13.83 45.04 35.06
N HIS A 394 14.23 43.77 35.17
CA HIS A 394 15.62 43.36 35.32
C HIS A 394 16.48 43.84 34.15
N ASP A 395 16.06 43.56 32.93
CA ASP A 395 16.78 43.91 31.69
C ASP A 395 16.98 45.42 31.59
N PHE A 396 15.96 46.21 31.94
CA PHE A 396 16.08 47.66 31.92
C PHE A 396 17.02 48.17 33.02
N GLU A 397 16.98 47.61 34.23
CA GLU A 397 17.89 47.99 35.31
C GLU A 397 19.35 47.62 34.99
N GLU A 398 19.59 46.47 34.37
CA GLU A 398 20.92 46.05 33.92
C GLU A 398 21.43 46.92 32.77
N GLN A 399 20.62 47.13 31.72
CA GLN A 399 20.99 47.95 30.57
C GLN A 399 21.22 49.41 30.96
N SER A 400 20.35 50.00 31.79
CA SER A 400 20.54 51.36 32.29
C SER A 400 21.81 51.49 33.14
N GLY A 401 22.13 50.49 33.96
CA GLY A 401 23.40 50.42 34.68
C GLY A 401 24.60 50.38 33.73
N VAL A 402 24.53 49.60 32.65
CA VAL A 402 25.58 49.54 31.62
C VAL A 402 25.72 50.88 30.91
N TRP A 403 24.63 51.51 30.47
CA TRP A 403 24.68 52.81 29.78
C TRP A 403 25.25 53.92 30.66
N LEU A 404 24.95 53.93 31.96
CA LEU A 404 25.46 54.94 32.89
C LEU A 404 26.93 54.73 33.30
N THR A 405 27.47 53.53 33.10
CA THR A 405 28.86 53.17 33.47
C THR A 405 29.79 52.99 32.28
N SER A 406 29.25 52.95 31.07
CA SER A 406 30.02 52.81 29.83
C SER A 406 30.76 54.10 29.47
N PRO A 407 31.94 54.01 28.81
CA PRO A 407 32.65 55.19 28.33
C PRO A 407 31.77 56.03 27.41
N CYS A 408 31.75 57.34 27.59
CA CYS A 408 30.88 58.26 26.84
C CYS A 408 31.05 58.15 25.31
N ARG A 409 32.26 57.82 24.83
CA ARG A 409 32.58 57.62 23.40
C ARG A 409 32.02 56.32 22.81
N GLU A 410 31.66 55.34 23.64
CA GLU A 410 31.12 54.04 23.21
C GLU A 410 29.58 54.01 23.26
N LEU A 411 28.93 55.08 23.74
CA LEU A 411 27.48 55.18 23.81
C LEU A 411 26.90 55.55 22.43
N ASP A 412 25.82 54.86 22.05
CA ASP A 412 24.98 55.21 20.90
C ASP A 412 23.64 55.76 21.41
N PRO A 413 23.45 57.08 21.45
CA PRO A 413 22.24 57.68 21.99
C PRO A 413 20.98 57.39 21.17
N GLU A 414 21.10 57.18 19.86
CA GLU A 414 19.95 56.83 19.00
C GLU A 414 19.47 55.42 19.31
N HIS A 415 20.41 54.48 19.44
CA HIS A 415 20.09 53.11 19.85
C HIS A 415 19.46 53.06 21.25
N ILE A 416 20.05 53.76 22.23
CA ILE A 416 19.52 53.80 23.61
C ILE A 416 18.11 54.40 23.63
N GLN A 417 17.88 55.49 22.90
CA GLN A 417 16.56 56.11 22.78
C GLN A 417 15.52 55.12 22.24
N ASN A 418 15.84 54.41 21.15
CA ASN A 418 14.95 53.43 20.54
C ASN A 418 14.58 52.30 21.52
N VAL A 419 15.56 51.79 22.27
CA VAL A 419 15.34 50.73 23.27
C VAL A 419 14.48 51.24 24.44
N VAL A 420 14.74 52.45 24.95
CA VAL A 420 13.92 53.06 26.02
C VAL A 420 12.48 53.30 25.55
N ASP A 421 12.28 53.72 24.31
CA ASP A 421 10.95 53.92 23.74
C ASP A 421 10.20 52.60 23.57
N GLU A 422 10.90 51.53 23.21
CA GLU A 422 10.34 50.18 23.17
C GLU A 422 9.90 49.70 24.56
N PHE A 423 10.77 49.78 25.57
CA PHE A 423 10.42 49.45 26.96
C PHE A 423 9.23 50.28 27.45
N THR A 424 9.21 51.58 27.13
CA THR A 424 8.09 52.47 27.46
C THR A 424 6.80 51.99 26.83
N ARG A 425 6.81 51.71 25.52
CA ARG A 425 5.63 51.29 24.77
C ARG A 425 5.08 49.97 25.30
N THR A 426 5.95 49.01 25.56
CA THR A 426 5.59 47.69 26.08
C THR A 426 5.06 47.77 27.51
N ASN A 427 5.72 48.52 28.39
CA ASN A 427 5.26 48.72 29.76
C ASN A 427 3.93 49.50 29.82
N TYR A 428 3.72 50.47 28.93
CA TYR A 428 2.44 51.20 28.84
C TYR A 428 1.27 50.28 28.45
N LYS A 429 1.49 49.34 27.53
CA LYS A 429 0.48 48.32 27.18
C LYS A 429 0.14 47.45 28.40
N ALA A 430 1.15 46.93 29.09
CA ALA A 430 0.96 46.12 30.29
C ALA A 430 0.18 46.86 31.39
N LEU A 431 0.50 48.13 31.64
CA LEU A 431 -0.23 48.96 32.60
C LEU A 431 -1.69 49.20 32.18
N LYS A 432 -1.94 49.45 30.90
CA LYS A 432 -3.31 49.66 30.38
C LYS A 432 -4.15 48.38 30.44
N GLU A 433 -3.54 47.23 30.22
CA GLU A 433 -4.18 45.92 30.35
C GLU A 433 -4.51 45.60 31.82
N ALA A 434 -3.58 45.85 32.74
CA ALA A 434 -3.82 45.72 34.18
C ALA A 434 -4.97 46.63 34.64
N GLN A 435 -4.99 47.88 34.17
CA GLN A 435 -6.04 48.85 34.49
C GLN A 435 -7.42 48.43 33.95
N ARG A 436 -7.48 47.87 32.73
CA ARG A 436 -8.71 47.28 32.16
C ARG A 436 -9.22 46.08 32.96
N ALA A 437 -8.30 45.30 33.52
CA ALA A 437 -8.60 44.18 34.40
C ALA A 437 -8.94 44.61 35.85
N GLY A 438 -8.94 45.91 36.16
CA GLY A 438 -9.17 46.43 37.51
C GLY A 438 -8.09 46.06 38.52
N LYS A 439 -6.90 45.66 38.06
CA LYS A 439 -5.77 45.26 38.90
C LYS A 439 -4.73 46.38 38.93
N GLU A 440 -4.17 46.63 40.11
CA GLU A 440 -3.01 47.50 40.26
C GLU A 440 -1.72 46.70 40.05
N ASP A 441 -0.86 47.17 39.15
CA ASP A 441 0.41 46.53 38.84
C ASP A 441 1.60 47.36 39.36
N ALA A 442 2.00 47.07 40.60
CA ALA A 442 3.09 47.78 41.28
C ALA A 442 4.47 47.64 40.61
N VAL A 443 4.78 46.49 40.02
CA VAL A 443 6.09 46.23 39.41
C VAL A 443 6.18 46.91 38.03
N SER A 444 5.11 46.91 37.24
CA SER A 444 5.06 47.69 35.98
C SER A 444 5.06 49.20 36.27
N GLN A 445 4.46 49.64 37.39
CA GLN A 445 4.59 51.01 37.88
C GLN A 445 6.03 51.34 38.31
N ARG A 446 6.74 50.43 38.98
CA ARG A 446 8.18 50.59 39.27
C ARG A 446 8.96 50.77 37.98
N LEU A 447 8.78 49.88 37.00
CA LEU A 447 9.45 50.00 35.71
C LEU A 447 9.16 51.36 35.03
N LYS A 448 7.90 51.83 35.08
CA LYS A 448 7.54 53.17 34.59
C LYS A 448 8.33 54.26 35.31
N ASN A 449 8.41 54.22 36.63
CA ASN A 449 9.12 55.21 37.41
C ASN A 449 10.63 55.21 37.12
N VAL A 450 11.24 54.04 36.91
CA VAL A 450 12.67 53.94 36.53
C VAL A 450 12.87 54.46 35.10
N LEU A 451 11.99 54.11 34.16
CA LEU A 451 12.00 54.63 32.78
C LEU A 451 11.86 56.15 32.74
N ASP A 452 10.89 56.72 33.46
CA ASP A 452 10.63 58.17 33.48
C ASP A 452 11.83 58.93 34.09
N LYS A 453 12.47 58.39 35.13
CA LYS A 453 13.73 58.94 35.67
C LYS A 453 14.85 58.89 34.64
N PHE A 454 15.01 57.77 33.95
CA PHE A 454 16.06 57.60 32.93
C PHE A 454 15.85 58.53 31.73
N LYS A 455 14.60 58.79 31.33
CA LYS A 455 14.28 59.73 30.25
C LYS A 455 14.76 61.16 30.52
N VAL A 456 14.77 61.60 31.77
CA VAL A 456 15.33 62.91 32.14
C VAL A 456 16.85 62.96 31.87
N THR A 457 17.53 61.82 31.97
CA THR A 457 18.98 61.71 31.70
C THR A 457 19.33 61.50 30.23
N LEU A 458 18.37 61.16 29.36
CA LEU A 458 18.62 60.91 27.93
C LEU A 458 19.22 62.11 27.17
N PRO A 459 18.71 63.36 27.33
CA PRO A 459 19.34 64.51 26.68
C PRO A 459 20.78 64.73 27.13
N LEU A 460 21.09 64.44 28.40
CA LEU A 460 22.46 64.54 28.91
C LEU A 460 23.37 63.47 28.32
N LEU A 461 22.88 62.25 28.14
CA LEU A 461 23.61 61.17 27.45
C LEU A 461 23.92 61.53 25.99
N GLN A 462 22.98 62.17 25.29
CA GLN A 462 23.18 62.65 23.91
C GLN A 462 24.30 63.69 23.81
N GLU A 463 24.30 64.67 24.71
CA GLU A 463 25.34 65.71 24.74
C GLU A 463 26.72 65.13 25.11
N VAL A 464 26.76 64.25 26.11
CA VAL A 464 28.00 63.62 26.61
C VAL A 464 28.59 62.62 25.61
N ALA A 465 27.76 61.97 24.79
CA ALA A 465 28.20 61.05 23.75
C ALA A 465 28.59 61.75 22.42
N ASN A 466 28.53 63.08 22.36
CA ASN A 466 28.90 63.82 21.16
C ASN A 466 30.39 63.64 20.84
N GLN A 467 30.68 63.04 19.69
CA GLN A 467 32.04 62.76 19.22
C GLN A 467 32.87 64.03 18.95
N SER A 468 32.23 65.20 18.87
CA SER A 468 32.88 66.51 18.72
C SER A 468 33.46 67.04 20.04
N LEU A 469 33.18 66.39 21.18
CA LEU A 469 33.74 66.76 22.48
C LEU A 469 35.20 66.32 22.60
N GLU A 470 36.11 67.24 22.27
CA GLU A 470 37.54 67.13 22.56
C GLU A 470 37.89 67.34 24.05
N ASP A 471 39.08 66.91 24.46
CA ASP A 471 39.54 66.93 25.85
C ASP A 471 39.49 68.33 26.50
N ARG A 472 39.73 69.40 25.72
CA ARG A 472 39.59 70.79 26.18
C ARG A 472 38.16 71.14 26.65
N HIS A 473 37.14 70.54 26.04
CA HIS A 473 35.75 70.78 26.42
C HIS A 473 35.43 70.04 27.74
N TRP A 474 35.98 68.84 27.93
CA TRP A 474 35.87 68.11 29.19
C TRP A 474 36.53 68.87 30.35
N GLU A 475 37.72 69.46 30.15
CA GLU A 475 38.38 70.31 31.16
C GLU A 475 37.51 71.51 31.58
N GLN A 476 36.83 72.15 30.62
CA GLN A 476 35.89 73.23 30.91
C GLN A 476 34.66 72.75 31.68
N ILE A 477 34.06 71.62 31.28
CA ILE A 477 32.91 71.02 31.96
C ILE A 477 33.26 70.65 33.41
N PHE A 478 34.39 69.97 33.63
CA PHE A 478 34.84 69.60 34.98
C PHE A 478 35.20 70.83 35.83
N GLY A 479 35.75 71.89 35.22
CA GLY A 479 36.01 73.17 35.88
C GLY A 479 34.73 73.85 36.39
N VAL A 480 33.64 73.80 35.62
CA VAL A 480 32.33 74.33 36.03
C VAL A 480 31.68 73.45 37.11
N LEU A 481 31.77 72.12 36.97
CA LEU A 481 31.22 71.17 37.94
C LEU A 481 32.00 71.12 39.26
N LYS A 482 33.20 71.73 39.32
CA LYS A 482 34.14 71.68 40.45
C LYS A 482 34.46 70.24 40.89
N VAL A 483 34.55 69.32 39.94
CA VAL A 483 34.91 67.92 40.17
C VAL A 483 36.28 67.66 39.57
N ASP A 484 37.22 67.16 40.36
CA ASP A 484 38.55 66.79 39.85
C ASP A 484 38.43 65.59 38.89
N PRO A 485 38.88 65.70 37.62
CA PRO A 485 38.81 64.61 36.64
C PRO A 485 39.47 63.32 37.12
N LYS A 486 40.52 63.44 37.95
CA LYS A 486 41.28 62.31 38.52
C LYS A 486 40.55 61.57 39.64
N SER A 487 39.51 62.17 40.23
CA SER A 487 38.71 61.53 41.30
C SER A 487 37.64 60.58 40.77
N ILE A 488 37.30 60.67 39.47
CA ILE A 488 36.25 59.87 38.81
C ILE A 488 36.81 58.55 38.20
N VAL A 489 38.12 58.48 37.96
CA VAL A 489 38.78 57.38 37.22
C VAL A 489 38.77 56.03 37.97
N SER A 490 38.39 55.97 39.25
CA SER A 490 38.47 54.74 40.06
C SER A 490 37.36 53.70 39.81
N VAL A 491 36.37 53.97 38.96
CA VAL A 491 35.25 53.03 38.69
C VAL A 491 35.42 52.28 37.36
N ALA A 492 36.50 52.54 36.61
CA ALA A 492 36.77 51.81 35.37
C ALA A 492 37.14 50.34 35.66
N ILE A 493 36.18 49.43 35.47
CA ILE A 493 36.41 47.98 35.43
C ILE A 493 37.61 47.72 34.49
N PRO A 494 38.67 46.99 34.92
CA PRO A 494 39.87 46.76 34.12
C PRO A 494 39.51 46.19 32.74
N ALA A 495 40.16 46.68 31.68
CA ALA A 495 39.89 46.29 30.29
C ALA A 495 39.83 44.76 30.06
N LYS A 496 40.60 43.98 30.83
CA LYS A 496 40.58 42.51 30.79
C LYS A 496 39.27 41.87 31.27
N GLU A 497 38.60 42.48 32.24
CA GLU A 497 37.30 42.01 32.73
C GLU A 497 36.17 42.43 31.77
N ARG A 498 36.37 43.53 31.03
CA ARG A 498 35.46 43.98 29.94
C ARG A 498 35.50 43.05 28.72
N GLU A 499 36.68 42.59 28.31
CA GLU A 499 36.80 41.60 27.22
C GLU A 499 36.18 40.24 27.61
N ARG A 500 36.31 39.83 28.88
CA ARG A 500 35.65 38.62 29.38
C ARG A 500 34.12 38.73 29.35
N ARG A 501 33.56 39.90 29.67
CA ARG A 501 32.11 40.15 29.61
C ARG A 501 31.57 40.26 28.19
N LYS A 502 32.25 40.99 27.29
CA LYS A 502 31.88 41.02 25.86
C LYS A 502 31.94 39.63 25.23
N LYS A 503 32.93 38.81 25.63
CA LYS A 503 33.00 37.41 25.20
C LYS A 503 31.86 36.56 25.77
N ALA A 504 31.51 36.74 27.05
CA ALA A 504 30.38 36.05 27.68
C ALA A 504 29.02 36.43 27.08
N GLU A 505 28.79 37.71 26.76
CA GLU A 505 27.60 38.17 26.04
C GLU A 505 27.53 37.63 24.61
N ALA A 506 28.65 37.61 23.89
CA ALA A 506 28.71 37.02 22.56
C ALA A 506 28.46 35.49 22.59
N ASP A 507 29.04 34.79 23.57
CA ASP A 507 28.82 33.35 23.78
C ASP A 507 27.37 33.06 24.20
N ALA A 508 26.75 33.92 25.02
CA ALA A 508 25.34 33.80 25.41
C ALA A 508 24.37 34.09 24.25
N ALA A 509 24.66 35.12 23.44
CA ALA A 509 23.88 35.42 22.22
C ALA A 509 24.01 34.30 21.18
N ALA A 510 25.20 33.71 21.02
CA ALA A 510 25.43 32.56 20.16
C ALA A 510 24.68 31.30 20.68
N ALA A 511 24.66 31.08 22.01
CA ALA A 511 23.90 29.99 22.62
C ALA A 511 22.37 30.17 22.45
N ALA A 512 21.85 31.39 22.60
CA ALA A 512 20.45 31.71 22.37
C ALA A 512 20.04 31.53 20.89
N ALA A 513 20.91 31.91 19.95
CA ALA A 513 20.69 31.68 18.52
C ALA A 513 20.75 30.18 18.15
N ALA A 514 21.66 29.41 18.75
CA ALA A 514 21.74 27.96 18.55
C ALA A 514 20.51 27.23 19.13
N ALA A 515 20.00 27.66 20.28
CA ALA A 515 18.77 27.14 20.87
C ALA A 515 17.54 27.44 20.00
N ALA A 516 17.48 28.62 19.36
CA ALA A 516 16.43 28.96 18.41
C ALA A 516 16.52 28.15 17.09
N ALA A 517 17.73 27.81 16.63
CA ALA A 517 17.94 27.02 15.41
C ALA A 517 17.72 25.50 15.61
N GLY A 518 17.93 24.97 16.82
CA GLY A 518 17.71 23.55 17.15
C GLY A 518 16.24 23.12 17.19
N VAL A 519 15.29 24.06 17.25
CA VAL A 519 13.84 23.80 17.27
C VAL A 519 13.26 23.63 15.86
N GLY A 520 14.06 23.82 14.80
CA GLY A 520 13.58 23.86 13.40
C GLY A 520 13.80 22.62 12.51
N VAL A 521 14.51 21.59 12.96
CA VAL A 521 14.80 20.39 12.11
C VAL A 521 14.57 19.11 12.91
N GLY A 522 13.30 18.74 13.06
CA GLY A 522 12.86 17.52 13.72
C GLY A 522 11.36 17.30 13.52
N GLY A 523 10.92 17.40 12.26
CA GLY A 523 9.51 17.28 11.86
C GLY A 523 9.40 17.00 10.36
N VAL A 524 9.85 15.81 9.96
CA VAL A 524 9.32 15.04 8.84
C VAL A 524 8.97 13.66 9.39
#